data_AF-A0A529LYT0-F1
#
_entry.id   AF-A0A529LYT0-F1
#
_cell.length_a   1.000
_cell.length_b   1.000
_cell.length_c   1.000
_cell.angle_alpha   90.00
_cell.angle_beta   90.00
_cell.angle_gamma   90.00
#
_symmetry.space_group_name_H-M   'P 1'
#
loop_
_entity.id
_entity.type
_entity.pdbx_description
1 polymer ?
#
loop_
_entity_poly.entity_id
_entity_poly.type
_entity_poly.pdbx_seq_one_letter_code
_entity_poly.pdbx_strand_id
1 'polypeptide(L)'
;TYLQRYLTTGERRIIGLGRTVTGMRKDGSTFPMELSVGEMHPGTGRFFTGFCRDLTERHRTEARMQEQQQELLHMARFTALGEMASTLAHEINQPLTAITNYLKGSRRLLEKSRDDNAAMLREAVER
;
A
#
# COMPACT_ATOMS: atom_id res chain seq x y z
N THR A 1 -20.81 -0.84 37.02
CA THR A 1 -21.19 -1.14 35.61
C THR A 1 -21.85 0.07 34.96
N TYR A 2 -21.84 0.16 33.62
CA TYR A 2 -22.42 1.30 32.88
C TYR A 2 -23.89 1.56 33.22
N LEU A 3 -24.67 0.50 33.42
CA LEU A 3 -26.08 0.58 33.83
C LEU A 3 -26.25 1.19 35.23
N GLN A 4 -25.44 0.76 36.20
CA GLN A 4 -25.51 1.27 37.57
C GLN A 4 -25.18 2.77 37.63
N ARG A 5 -24.19 3.22 36.84
CA ARG A 5 -23.83 4.65 36.74
C ARG A 5 -24.94 5.46 36.08
N TYR A 6 -25.56 4.96 35.01
CA TYR A 6 -26.73 5.61 34.41
C TYR A 6 -27.89 5.75 35.40
N LEU A 7 -28.17 4.70 36.18
CA LEU A 7 -29.21 4.72 37.22
C LEU A 7 -28.96 5.75 38.32
N THR A 8 -27.69 6.11 38.59
CA THR A 8 -27.33 7.11 39.60
C THR A 8 -27.17 8.53 39.04
N THR A 9 -26.69 8.69 37.81
CA THR A 9 -26.29 10.00 37.27
C THR A 9 -27.13 10.51 36.10
N GLY A 10 -27.97 9.65 35.49
CA GLY A 10 -28.73 9.99 34.27
C GLY A 10 -27.87 10.15 33.00
N GLU A 11 -26.53 10.05 33.08
CA GLU A 11 -25.64 10.19 31.93
C GLU A 11 -25.71 8.99 30.99
N ARG A 12 -26.18 9.23 29.77
CA ARG A 12 -26.22 8.23 28.69
C ARG A 12 -24.83 8.06 28.07
N ARG A 13 -24.12 6.99 28.44
CA ARG A 13 -22.81 6.63 27.82
C ARG A 13 -22.84 5.47 26.83
N ILE A 14 -23.86 4.61 26.94
CA ILE A 14 -24.14 3.50 26.01
C ILE A 14 -25.64 3.50 25.61
N ILE A 15 -26.48 4.21 26.38
CA ILE A 15 -27.92 4.25 26.14
C ILE A 15 -28.22 5.23 25.01
N GLY A 16 -28.69 4.72 23.87
CA GLY A 16 -28.93 5.51 22.64
C GLY A 16 -27.68 5.93 21.85
N LEU A 17 -26.48 5.65 22.36
CA LEU A 17 -25.20 5.88 21.67
C LEU A 17 -24.51 4.52 21.50
N GLY A 18 -24.54 3.97 20.29
CA GLY A 18 -23.82 2.73 19.97
C GLY A 18 -22.33 2.89 20.24
N ARG A 19 -21.69 1.85 20.77
CA ARG A 19 -20.25 1.86 21.09
C ARG A 19 -19.58 0.56 20.71
N THR A 20 -18.42 0.67 20.05
CA THR A 20 -17.54 -0.48 19.83
C THR A 20 -16.84 -0.86 21.14
N VAL A 21 -16.95 -2.13 21.49
CA VAL A 21 -16.36 -2.76 22.68
C VAL A 21 -15.75 -4.11 22.29
N THR A 22 -14.92 -4.66 23.16
CA THR A 22 -14.42 -6.03 23.01
C THR A 22 -15.37 -7.00 23.67
N GLY A 23 -16.04 -7.84 22.88
CA GLY A 23 -16.79 -9.00 23.34
C GLY A 23 -15.88 -10.21 23.57
N MET A 24 -16.33 -11.16 24.38
CA MET A 24 -15.65 -12.43 24.62
C MET A 24 -16.63 -13.58 24.37
N ARG A 25 -16.22 -14.55 23.56
CA ARG A 25 -16.98 -15.78 23.28
C ARG A 25 -16.84 -16.77 24.43
N LYS A 26 -17.68 -17.82 24.43
CA LYS A 26 -17.66 -18.87 25.45
C LYS A 26 -16.31 -19.60 25.53
N ASP A 27 -15.59 -19.69 24.41
CA ASP A 27 -14.26 -20.31 24.33
C ASP A 27 -13.12 -19.40 24.83
N GLY A 28 -13.43 -18.18 25.26
CA GLY A 28 -12.45 -17.18 25.71
C GLY A 28 -11.88 -16.30 24.60
N SER A 29 -12.19 -16.56 23.32
CA SER A 29 -11.74 -15.71 22.21
C SER A 29 -12.44 -14.34 22.24
N THR A 30 -11.70 -13.28 21.93
CA THR A 30 -12.24 -11.92 21.89
C THR A 30 -12.65 -11.51 20.48
N PHE A 31 -13.62 -10.59 20.38
CA PHE A 31 -14.05 -10.02 19.10
C PHE A 31 -14.55 -8.58 19.24
N PRO A 32 -14.40 -7.76 18.19
CA PRO A 32 -15.00 -6.44 18.18
C PRO A 32 -16.53 -6.56 18.09
N MET A 33 -17.23 -5.86 18.96
CA MET A 33 -18.70 -5.85 19.03
C MET A 33 -19.19 -4.41 19.13
N GLU A 34 -20.22 -4.06 18.39
CA GLU A 34 -21.01 -2.87 18.66
C GLU A 34 -22.08 -3.21 19.70
N LEU A 35 -22.05 -2.50 20.83
CA LEU A 35 -23.02 -2.60 21.91
C LEU A 35 -23.83 -1.30 22.00
N SER A 36 -25.15 -1.44 21.98
CA SER A 36 -26.06 -0.35 22.31
C SER A 36 -27.11 -0.83 23.31
N VAL A 37 -27.59 0.08 24.16
CA VAL A 37 -28.62 -0.24 25.16
C VAL A 37 -29.82 0.68 24.96
N GLY A 38 -31.02 0.11 24.88
CA GLY A 38 -32.29 0.82 24.99
C GLY A 38 -32.84 0.71 26.41
N GLU A 39 -33.58 1.72 26.85
CA GLU A 39 -34.38 1.69 28.09
C GLU A 39 -35.87 1.74 27.71
N MET A 40 -36.70 0.96 28.39
CA MET A 40 -38.15 0.94 28.22
C MET A 40 -38.86 1.01 29.57
N HIS A 41 -39.94 1.80 29.65
CA HIS A 41 -40.79 1.95 30.83
C HIS A 41 -42.24 1.49 30.53
N PRO A 42 -42.54 0.18 30.62
CA PRO A 42 -43.89 -0.35 30.32
C PRO A 42 -44.89 -0.13 31.47
N GLY A 43 -44.76 0.96 32.25
CA GLY A 43 -45.66 1.29 33.37
C GLY A 43 -45.35 0.56 34.70
N THR A 44 -44.79 -0.65 34.66
CA THR A 44 -44.32 -1.38 35.86
C THR A 44 -42.83 -1.70 35.75
N GLY A 45 -41.99 -0.80 36.27
CA GLY A 45 -40.53 -0.98 36.32
C GLY A 45 -39.77 -0.44 35.10
N ARG A 46 -38.45 -0.64 35.12
CA ARG A 46 -37.50 -0.25 34.08
C ARG A 46 -36.88 -1.48 33.44
N PHE A 47 -36.97 -1.58 32.13
CA PHE A 47 -36.32 -2.64 31.36
C PHE A 47 -35.20 -2.06 30.52
N PHE A 48 -34.13 -2.82 30.37
CA PHE A 48 -33.01 -2.49 29.49
C PHE A 48 -32.90 -3.58 28.42
N THR A 49 -32.77 -3.17 27.17
CA THR A 49 -32.53 -4.06 26.03
C THR A 49 -31.16 -3.78 25.48
N GLY A 50 -30.26 -4.77 25.49
CA GLY A 50 -28.96 -4.68 24.85
C GLY A 50 -29.00 -5.23 23.43
N PHE A 51 -28.47 -4.47 22.47
CA PHE A 51 -28.19 -4.96 21.12
C PHE A 51 -26.69 -5.15 20.97
N CYS A 52 -26.30 -6.36 20.60
CA CYS A 52 -24.92 -6.77 20.39
C CYS A 52 -24.74 -7.18 18.93
N ARG A 53 -23.90 -6.45 18.18
CA ARG A 53 -23.56 -6.79 16.79
C ARG A 53 -22.08 -7.13 16.70
N ASP A 54 -21.77 -8.37 16.32
CA ASP A 54 -20.40 -8.78 16.03
C ASP A 54 -19.88 -8.05 14.78
N LEU A 55 -18.71 -7.40 14.89
CA LEU A 55 -18.07 -6.64 13.81
C LEU A 55 -16.90 -7.40 13.16
N THR A 56 -16.67 -8.67 13.53
CA THR A 56 -15.53 -9.47 13.05
C THR A 56 -15.48 -9.53 11.53
N GLU A 57 -16.58 -9.91 10.88
CA GLU A 57 -16.63 -10.06 9.42
C GLU A 57 -16.44 -8.71 8.71
N ARG A 58 -17.05 -7.65 9.25
CA ARG A 58 -16.89 -6.29 8.70
C ARG A 58 -15.42 -5.87 8.70
N HIS A 59 -14.74 -6.01 9.85
CA HIS A 59 -13.32 -5.65 9.96
C HIS A 59 -12.44 -6.53 9.05
N ARG A 60 -12.75 -7.84 8.91
CA ARG A 60 -12.03 -8.73 7.99
C ARG A 60 -12.19 -8.29 6.54
N THR A 61 -13.40 -7.93 6.12
CA THR A 61 -13.65 -7.43 4.77
C THR A 61 -12.92 -6.11 4.53
N GLU A 62 -13.01 -5.16 5.47
CA GLU A 62 -12.31 -3.87 5.38
C GLU A 62 -10.79 -4.05 5.29
N ALA A 63 -10.20 -4.92 6.12
CA ALA A 63 -8.77 -5.23 6.09
C ALA A 63 -8.35 -5.85 4.75
N ARG A 64 -9.14 -6.81 4.23
CA ARG A 64 -8.86 -7.45 2.95
C ARG A 64 -8.94 -6.46 1.78
N MET A 65 -9.91 -5.55 1.80
CA MET A 65 -10.01 -4.48 0.81
C MET A 65 -8.79 -3.55 0.86
N GLN A 66 -8.32 -3.19 2.06
CA GLN A 66 -7.12 -2.37 2.22
C GLN A 66 -5.86 -3.06 1.69
N GLU A 67 -5.67 -4.36 1.98
CA GLU A 67 -4.56 -5.15 1.45
C GLU A 67 -4.56 -5.19 -0.08
N GLN A 68 -5.71 -5.47 -0.70
CA GLN A 68 -5.85 -5.48 -2.15
C GLN A 68 -5.56 -4.12 -2.78
N GLN A 69 -6.01 -3.03 -2.15
CA GLN A 69 -5.73 -1.68 -2.63
C GLN A 69 -4.23 -1.37 -2.58
N GLN A 70 -3.54 -1.77 -1.52
CA GLN A 70 -2.09 -1.59 -1.41
C GLN A 70 -1.34 -2.39 -2.49
N GLU A 71 -1.75 -3.62 -2.76
CA GLU A 71 -1.17 -4.45 -3.81
C GLU A 71 -1.34 -3.81 -5.20
N LEU A 72 -2.54 -3.29 -5.52
CA LEU A 72 -2.80 -2.59 -6.77
C LEU A 72 -1.94 -1.33 -6.92
N LEU A 73 -1.81 -0.51 -5.88
CA LEU A 73 -0.96 0.68 -5.90
C LEU A 73 0.51 0.31 -6.11
N HIS A 74 0.96 -0.79 -5.50
CA HIS A 74 2.31 -1.29 -5.68
C HIS A 74 2.59 -1.72 -7.11
N MET A 75 1.67 -2.49 -7.71
CA MET A 75 1.74 -2.89 -9.12
C MET A 75 1.74 -1.68 -10.06
N ALA A 76 0.84 -0.72 -9.85
CA ALA A 76 0.76 0.48 -10.68
C ALA A 76 2.09 1.26 -10.68
N ARG A 77 2.74 1.39 -9.52
CA ARG A 77 4.07 2.00 -9.42
C ARG A 77 5.11 1.22 -10.21
N PHE A 78 5.09 -0.11 -10.13
CA PHE A 78 6.02 -0.97 -10.88
C PHE A 78 5.82 -0.87 -12.39
N THR A 79 4.57 -0.84 -12.88
CA THR A 79 4.27 -0.64 -14.30
C THR A 79 4.80 0.70 -14.79
N ALA A 80 4.53 1.79 -14.07
CA ALA A 80 5.04 3.11 -14.41
C ALA A 80 6.58 3.16 -14.45
N LEU A 81 7.24 2.50 -13.48
CA LEU A 81 8.71 2.36 -13.49
C LEU A 81 9.20 1.53 -14.68
N GLY A 82 8.49 0.47 -15.07
CA GLY A 82 8.84 -0.36 -16.23
C GLY A 82 8.77 0.41 -17.55
N GLU A 83 7.71 1.21 -17.74
CA GLU A 83 7.58 2.10 -18.91
C GLU A 83 8.73 3.11 -18.96
N MET A 84 8.97 3.82 -17.85
CA MET A 84 10.08 4.78 -17.76
C MET A 84 11.45 4.12 -17.97
N ALA A 85 11.67 2.91 -17.44
CA ALA A 85 12.91 2.16 -17.62
C ALA A 85 13.16 1.78 -19.09
N SER A 86 12.10 1.41 -19.82
CA SER A 86 12.17 1.13 -21.25
C SER A 86 12.55 2.39 -22.06
N THR A 87 11.92 3.53 -21.74
CA THR A 87 12.27 4.83 -22.35
C THR A 87 13.72 5.21 -22.06
N LEU A 88 14.15 5.11 -20.79
CA LEU A 88 15.54 5.37 -20.40
C LEU A 88 16.52 4.45 -21.11
N ALA A 89 16.21 3.16 -21.22
CA ALA A 89 17.06 2.21 -21.96
C ALA A 89 17.21 2.63 -23.43
N HIS A 90 16.11 3.05 -24.07
CA HIS A 90 16.16 3.56 -25.43
C HIS A 90 17.02 4.82 -25.55
N GLU A 91 16.83 5.79 -24.66
CA GLU A 91 17.58 7.04 -24.64
C GLU A 91 19.06 6.86 -24.33
N ILE A 92 19.45 5.87 -23.50
CA ILE A 92 20.86 5.54 -23.23
C ILE A 92 21.50 4.82 -24.42
N ASN A 93 20.74 3.97 -25.12
CA ASN A 93 21.24 3.25 -26.28
C ASN A 93 21.57 4.18 -27.46
N GLN A 94 20.88 5.30 -27.62
CA GLN A 94 21.13 6.29 -28.68
C GLN A 94 22.56 6.88 -28.64
N PRO A 95 23.04 7.54 -27.55
CA PRO A 95 24.38 8.08 -27.48
C PRO A 95 25.44 6.97 -27.52
N LEU A 96 25.20 5.81 -26.90
CA LEU A 96 26.13 4.67 -26.99
C LEU A 96 26.31 4.18 -28.43
N THR A 97 25.23 4.12 -29.21
CA THR A 97 25.27 3.77 -30.63
C THR A 97 26.06 4.81 -31.42
N ALA A 98 25.83 6.10 -31.15
CA ALA A 98 26.59 7.18 -31.76
C ALA A 98 28.09 7.07 -31.44
N ILE A 99 28.47 6.89 -30.17
CA ILE A 99 29.86 6.71 -29.72
C ILE A 99 30.49 5.51 -30.44
N THR A 100 29.80 4.38 -30.50
CA THR A 100 30.30 3.17 -31.16
C THR A 100 30.53 3.40 -32.66
N ASN A 101 29.63 4.12 -33.32
CA ASN A 101 29.77 4.46 -34.74
C ASN A 101 30.95 5.41 -34.98
N TYR A 102 31.13 6.42 -34.12
CA TYR A 102 32.30 7.31 -34.19
C TYR A 102 33.61 6.54 -33.99
N LEU A 103 33.70 5.69 -32.96
CA LEU A 103 34.89 4.86 -32.73
C LEU A 103 35.21 3.94 -33.92
N LYS A 104 34.19 3.28 -34.50
CA LYS A 104 34.35 2.46 -35.70
C LYS A 104 34.82 3.29 -36.91
N GLY A 105 34.30 4.51 -37.08
CA GLY A 105 34.72 5.44 -38.12
C GLY A 105 36.17 5.86 -37.96
N SER A 106 36.55 6.31 -36.76
CA SER A 106 37.92 6.69 -36.41
C SER A 106 38.90 5.55 -36.64
N ARG A 107 38.57 4.31 -36.22
CA ARG A 107 39.41 3.13 -36.47
C ARG A 107 39.63 2.86 -37.96
N ARG A 108 38.59 2.92 -38.79
CA ARG A 108 38.72 2.74 -40.25
C ARG A 108 39.58 3.81 -40.91
N LEU A 109 39.51 5.06 -40.45
CA LEU A 109 40.37 6.13 -40.95
C LEU A 109 41.84 5.89 -40.56
N LEU A 110 42.11 5.45 -39.33
CA LEU A 110 43.45 5.06 -38.87
C LEU A 110 43.99 3.82 -39.59
N GLU A 111 43.12 2.87 -39.98
CA GLU A 111 43.50 1.71 -40.80
C GLU A 111 43.96 2.11 -42.21
N LYS A 112 43.35 3.14 -42.79
CA LYS A 112 43.69 3.66 -44.13
C LYS A 112 44.80 4.71 -44.14
N SER A 113 45.15 5.29 -42.99
CA SER A 113 46.20 6.31 -42.90
C SER A 113 47.59 5.70 -43.08
N ARG A 114 48.43 6.29 -43.95
CA ARG A 114 49.82 5.89 -44.23
C ARG A 114 50.85 6.69 -43.41
N ASP A 115 50.41 7.24 -42.30
CA ASP A 115 51.21 8.14 -41.46
C ASP A 115 52.03 7.34 -40.43
N ASP A 116 53.26 7.75 -40.15
CA ASP A 116 54.20 7.00 -39.28
C ASP A 116 53.66 6.85 -37.82
N ASN A 117 52.77 7.75 -37.39
CA ASN A 117 52.11 7.71 -36.08
C ASN A 117 50.86 6.82 -36.01
N ALA A 118 50.44 6.20 -37.12
CA ALA A 118 49.21 5.39 -37.17
C ALA A 118 49.24 4.17 -36.25
N ALA A 119 50.41 3.61 -35.97
CA ALA A 119 50.57 2.48 -35.05
C ALA A 119 50.26 2.87 -33.59
N MET A 120 50.78 4.01 -33.13
CA MET A 120 50.55 4.52 -31.77
C MET A 120 49.09 4.93 -31.54
N LEU A 121 48.45 5.51 -32.56
CA LEU A 121 47.04 5.90 -32.52
C LEU A 121 46.08 4.70 -32.53
N ARG A 122 46.42 3.58 -33.18
CA ARG A 122 45.61 2.35 -33.13
C ARG A 122 45.61 1.74 -31.74
N GLU A 123 46.77 1.67 -31.08
CA GLU A 123 46.90 1.11 -29.72
C GLU A 123 46.08 1.90 -28.68
N ALA A 124 45.99 3.23 -28.83
CA ALA A 124 45.21 4.09 -27.94
C ALA A 124 43.68 3.98 -28.10
N VAL A 125 43.18 3.51 -29.26
CA VAL A 125 41.74 3.33 -29.55
C VAL A 125 41.24 1.93 -29.17
N GLU A 126 42.15 0.96 -29.03
CA GLU A 126 41.83 -0.43 -28.64
C GLU A 126 41.90 -0.69 -27.12
N ARG A 127 42.43 0.26 -26.33
CA ARG A 127 42.38 0.26 -24.85
C ARG A 127 41.16 1.01 -24.32
#